data_AF-A1ALN2-F1
#
_entry.id   AF-A1ALN2-F1
#
_cell.length_a   1.000
_cell.length_b   1.000
_cell.length_c   1.000
_cell.angle_alpha   90.00
_cell.angle_beta   90.00
_cell.angle_gamma   90.00
#
_symmetry.space_group_name_H-M   'P 1'
#
loop_
_entity.id
_entity.type
_entity.pdbx_description
1 polymer ?
#
loop_
_entity_poly.entity_id
_entity_poly.type
_entity_poly.pdbx_seq_one_letter_code
_entity_poly.pdbx_strand_id
1 'polypeptide(L)'
;MRPRFSLLPIAVVLSLLLPLLSTTPLHAARMRPYAGIGVMLLPLSPSLVQEAYGELPLYDQPALGRLGTLSSATLPRLDWILGLAPRNVPVMVMARRGEWLRVTYDDAGREGWVRPRWRNAFETWDELFADRNVRPLPGLQERYYRLFSRPEGEPLATLASRPLFRVGMVDGDWLRVVGAQDAAGWLRWRDEDGRMLVGLEPEQGVSGER
;
A
#
# COMPACT_ATOMS: atom_id res chain seq x y z
N MET A 1 -35.06 69.41 32.44
CA MET A 1 -34.50 68.19 33.04
C MET A 1 -34.85 67.01 32.15
N ARG A 2 -33.86 66.42 31.46
CA ARG A 2 -34.04 65.23 30.62
C ARG A 2 -33.12 64.11 31.15
N PRO A 3 -33.61 62.89 31.37
CA PRO A 3 -32.75 61.77 31.77
C PRO A 3 -31.97 61.28 30.54
N ARG A 4 -30.65 61.13 30.69
CA ARG A 4 -29.78 60.48 29.72
C ARG A 4 -29.77 58.98 30.02
N PHE A 5 -30.37 58.19 29.13
CA PHE A 5 -30.20 56.74 29.09
C PHE A 5 -28.85 56.43 28.44
N SER A 6 -27.92 55.87 29.21
CA SER A 6 -26.68 55.30 28.68
C SER A 6 -26.97 53.87 28.20
N LEU A 7 -26.96 53.70 26.88
CA LEU A 7 -26.96 52.41 26.20
C LEU A 7 -25.63 51.71 26.47
N LEU A 8 -25.65 50.65 27.28
CA LEU A 8 -24.50 49.75 27.44
C LEU A 8 -24.28 48.94 26.15
N PRO A 9 -23.04 48.75 25.69
CA PRO A 9 -22.74 48.03 24.47
C PRO A 9 -22.90 46.51 24.66
N ILE A 10 -23.97 45.95 24.10
CA ILE A 10 -24.27 44.51 24.06
C ILE A 10 -23.25 43.71 23.20
N ALA A 11 -22.30 44.38 22.55
CA ALA A 11 -21.43 43.79 21.54
C ALA A 11 -20.24 42.94 22.05
N VAL A 12 -19.94 42.91 23.35
CA VAL A 12 -18.68 42.28 23.84
C VAL A 12 -18.85 40.84 24.33
N VAL A 13 -20.07 40.37 24.60
CA VAL A 13 -20.29 39.02 25.17
C VAL A 13 -20.35 37.91 24.09
N LEU A 14 -20.50 38.26 22.80
CA LEU A 14 -20.66 37.26 21.73
C LEU A 14 -19.33 36.75 21.13
N SER A 15 -18.18 37.30 21.51
CA SER A 15 -16.87 36.89 20.95
C SER A 15 -16.11 35.83 21.76
N LEU A 16 -16.67 35.34 22.88
CA LEU A 16 -16.01 34.37 23.76
C LEU A 16 -16.52 32.92 23.64
N LEU A 17 -17.46 32.65 22.74
CA LEU A 17 -18.09 31.34 22.57
C LEU A 17 -17.67 30.57 21.30
N LEU A 18 -16.61 31.02 20.61
CA LEU A 18 -16.19 30.46 19.31
C LEU A 18 -14.86 29.66 19.24
N PRO A 19 -14.30 29.03 20.30
CA PRO A 19 -13.17 28.09 20.09
C PRO A 19 -13.51 26.59 20.20
N LEU A 20 -14.76 26.18 20.48
CA LEU A 20 -15.05 24.77 20.84
C LEU A 20 -15.48 23.83 19.71
N LEU A 21 -15.53 24.29 18.46
CA LEU A 21 -15.74 23.41 17.29
C LEU A 21 -14.40 23.04 16.65
N SER A 22 -13.45 22.59 17.46
CA SER A 22 -12.35 21.76 16.96
C SER A 22 -12.93 20.39 16.66
N THR A 23 -13.62 20.25 15.52
CA THR A 23 -13.96 18.94 14.97
C THR A 23 -12.64 18.26 14.69
N THR A 24 -12.17 17.42 15.62
CA THR A 24 -11.12 16.46 15.32
C THR A 24 -11.61 15.70 14.09
N PRO A 25 -10.92 15.76 12.95
CA PRO A 25 -11.34 14.98 11.80
C PRO A 25 -11.36 13.53 12.28
N LEU A 26 -12.57 12.96 12.35
CA LEU A 26 -12.76 11.52 12.39
C LEU A 26 -11.99 11.02 11.18
N HIS A 27 -10.76 10.57 11.42
CA HIS A 27 -9.94 9.98 10.40
C HIS A 27 -10.75 8.79 9.92
N ALA A 28 -11.38 8.95 8.76
CA ALA A 28 -12.15 7.90 8.14
C ALA A 28 -11.28 6.65 8.20
N ALA A 29 -11.81 5.58 8.77
CA ALA A 29 -11.08 4.33 8.93
C ALA A 29 -10.42 4.02 7.59
N ARG A 30 -9.08 4.05 7.56
CA ARG A 30 -8.31 3.91 6.33
C ARG A 30 -8.58 2.53 5.78
N MET A 31 -9.46 2.44 4.79
CA MET A 31 -9.85 1.16 4.21
C MET A 31 -8.74 0.66 3.28
N ARG A 32 -8.18 -0.49 3.68
CA ARG A 32 -7.37 -1.44 2.91
C ARG A 32 -5.92 -1.01 2.62
N PRO A 33 -5.00 -1.98 2.49
CA PRO A 33 -3.57 -1.69 2.47
C PRO A 33 -3.20 -0.88 1.23
N TYR A 34 -2.56 0.25 1.50
CA TYR A 34 -1.86 1.07 0.54
C TYR A 34 -0.64 0.32 0.02
N ALA A 35 -0.30 0.51 -1.25
CA ALA A 35 0.89 -0.07 -1.87
C ALA A 35 2.19 0.44 -1.23
N GLY A 36 2.20 1.63 -0.64
CA GLY A 36 3.43 2.19 -0.06
C GLY A 36 4.56 2.28 -1.09
N ILE A 37 5.80 1.96 -0.68
CA ILE A 37 7.02 2.03 -1.49
C ILE A 37 7.55 0.66 -1.93
N GLY A 38 6.96 -0.43 -1.45
CA GLY A 38 7.34 -1.79 -1.83
C GLY A 38 6.84 -2.83 -0.83
N VAL A 39 7.45 -4.00 -0.86
CA VAL A 39 7.04 -5.15 -0.05
C VAL A 39 8.21 -5.72 0.74
N MET A 40 7.93 -6.11 1.98
CA MET A 40 8.85 -6.89 2.80
C MET A 40 8.38 -8.35 2.83
N LEU A 41 9.27 -9.30 2.56
CA LEU A 41 8.96 -10.73 2.55
C LEU A 41 9.34 -11.36 3.89
N LEU A 42 8.34 -11.73 4.69
CA LEU A 42 8.52 -12.42 5.97
C LEU A 42 8.53 -13.94 5.76
N PRO A 43 9.63 -14.66 6.02
CA PRO A 43 9.67 -16.10 5.79
C PRO A 43 8.74 -16.87 6.74
N LEU A 44 7.93 -17.77 6.18
CA LEU A 44 7.15 -18.77 6.91
C LEU A 44 8.02 -20.00 7.10
N SER A 45 8.65 -20.12 8.27
CA SER A 45 9.47 -21.29 8.59
C SER A 45 8.57 -22.44 9.08
N PRO A 46 8.58 -23.64 8.44
CA PRO A 46 7.62 -24.68 8.81
C PRO A 46 7.90 -25.42 10.12
N SER A 47 9.15 -25.67 10.56
CA SER A 47 9.35 -26.58 11.72
C SER A 47 10.68 -26.59 12.48
N LEU A 48 11.80 -26.00 12.04
CA LEU A 48 13.09 -26.18 12.76
C LEU A 48 14.01 -24.95 12.81
N VAL A 49 13.62 -23.83 12.18
CA VAL A 49 14.43 -22.59 12.12
C VAL A 49 13.70 -21.41 12.76
N GLN A 50 12.68 -21.70 13.58
CA GLN A 50 11.90 -20.68 14.29
C GLN A 50 12.76 -19.89 15.30
N GLU A 51 13.83 -20.49 15.80
CA GLU A 51 14.78 -19.83 16.72
C GLU A 51 15.67 -18.80 16.02
N ALA A 52 16.03 -18.99 14.74
CA ALA A 52 16.99 -18.10 14.07
C ALA A 52 16.35 -16.81 13.52
N TYR A 53 15.07 -16.85 13.14
CA TYR A 53 14.36 -15.69 12.57
C TYR A 53 13.28 -15.15 13.52
N GLY A 54 13.39 -15.45 14.82
CA GLY A 54 12.37 -15.16 15.82
C GLY A 54 11.70 -13.80 15.65
N GLU A 55 10.38 -13.77 15.81
CA GLU A 55 9.54 -12.62 16.14
C GLU A 55 10.16 -11.23 15.92
N LEU A 56 9.75 -10.54 14.83
CA LEU A 56 10.26 -9.21 14.51
C LEU A 56 9.68 -8.17 15.48
N PRO A 57 10.51 -7.52 16.34
CA PRO A 57 10.00 -6.51 17.24
C PRO A 57 9.48 -5.30 16.45
N LEU A 58 8.28 -4.85 16.81
CA LEU A 58 7.60 -3.71 16.22
C LEU A 58 7.76 -2.49 17.14
N TYR A 59 8.01 -1.32 16.56
CA TYR A 59 8.25 -0.07 17.28
C TYR A 59 7.40 1.08 16.75
N ASP A 60 7.11 2.06 17.59
CA ASP A 60 6.46 3.32 17.20
C ASP A 60 7.42 4.21 16.40
N GLN A 61 8.69 4.22 16.79
CA GLN A 61 9.78 4.92 16.11
C GLN A 61 10.99 4.00 15.97
N PRO A 62 11.93 4.26 15.05
CA PRO A 62 13.15 3.48 14.93
C PRO A 62 13.88 3.33 16.28
N ALA A 63 13.97 2.09 16.76
CA ALA A 63 14.55 1.70 18.05
C ALA A 63 13.89 2.28 19.32
N LEU A 64 12.72 2.93 19.24
CA LEU A 64 12.05 3.59 20.36
C LEU A 64 10.56 3.21 20.44
N GLY A 65 10.06 3.01 21.65
CA GLY A 65 8.64 2.71 21.89
C GLY A 65 8.21 1.37 21.30
N ARG A 66 8.66 0.25 21.90
CA ARG A 66 8.28 -1.10 21.43
C ARG A 66 6.76 -1.27 21.57
N LEU A 67 6.10 -1.54 20.44
CA LEU A 67 4.66 -1.80 20.35
C LEU A 67 4.33 -3.29 20.56
N GLY A 68 5.27 -4.18 20.25
CA GLY A 68 5.10 -5.61 20.40
C GLY A 68 5.98 -6.39 19.43
N THR A 69 5.39 -7.39 18.79
CA THR A 69 6.02 -8.20 17.76
C THR A 69 5.10 -8.26 16.52
N LEU A 70 5.70 -8.16 15.33
CA LEU A 70 5.06 -8.49 14.07
C LEU A 70 4.82 -10.02 13.95
N SER A 71 3.56 -10.43 13.93
CA SER A 71 3.16 -11.83 13.75
C SER A 71 2.59 -12.07 12.35
N SER A 72 2.96 -13.17 11.71
CA SER A 72 2.38 -13.59 10.43
C SER A 72 0.89 -13.88 10.51
N ALA A 73 0.37 -14.22 11.69
CA ALA A 73 -1.04 -14.54 11.90
C ALA A 73 -1.96 -13.29 11.82
N THR A 74 -1.42 -12.10 12.09
CA THR A 74 -2.20 -10.84 12.07
C THR A 74 -2.04 -10.06 10.77
N LEU A 75 -1.15 -10.51 9.90
CA LEU A 75 -0.83 -9.81 8.67
C LEU A 75 -1.93 -9.97 7.61
N PRO A 76 -2.24 -8.92 6.83
CA PRO A 76 -3.16 -9.01 5.71
C PRO A 76 -2.73 -10.08 4.71
N ARG A 77 -3.68 -10.87 4.23
CA ARG A 77 -3.44 -11.89 3.20
C ARG A 77 -3.36 -11.25 1.82
N LEU A 78 -2.13 -10.98 1.37
CA LEU A 78 -1.82 -10.35 0.07
C LEU A 78 -1.27 -11.34 -0.96
N ASP A 79 -1.19 -12.62 -0.62
CA ASP A 79 -0.71 -13.72 -1.47
C ASP A 79 -1.47 -13.80 -2.80
N TRP A 80 -2.79 -13.62 -2.77
CA TRP A 80 -3.64 -13.66 -3.97
C TRP A 80 -3.43 -12.47 -4.92
N ILE A 81 -2.91 -11.33 -4.41
CA ILE A 81 -2.58 -10.14 -5.20
C ILE A 81 -1.16 -10.26 -5.74
N LEU A 82 -0.20 -10.63 -4.90
CA LEU A 82 1.21 -10.59 -5.24
C LEU A 82 1.72 -11.89 -5.87
N GLY A 83 0.90 -12.95 -5.95
CA GLY A 83 1.27 -14.20 -6.62
C GLY A 83 2.51 -14.86 -6.03
N LEU A 84 2.89 -14.50 -4.79
CA LEU A 84 4.13 -14.93 -4.18
C LEU A 84 4.00 -16.35 -3.63
N ALA A 85 5.12 -17.08 -3.65
CA ALA A 85 5.19 -18.45 -3.15
C ALA A 85 4.74 -18.54 -1.68
N PRO A 86 4.10 -19.65 -1.26
CA PRO A 86 3.55 -19.82 0.09
C PRO A 86 4.59 -19.87 1.21
N ARG A 87 5.88 -19.71 0.88
CA ARG A 87 6.99 -19.70 1.84
C ARG A 87 7.23 -18.33 2.46
N ASN A 88 6.63 -17.26 1.93
CA ASN A 88 6.80 -15.90 2.42
C ASN A 88 5.43 -15.23 2.62
N VAL A 89 5.27 -14.46 3.71
CA VAL A 89 4.16 -13.53 3.88
C VAL A 89 4.62 -12.15 3.42
N PRO A 90 4.05 -11.59 2.34
CA PRO A 90 4.32 -10.21 1.97
C PRO A 90 3.71 -9.22 2.96
N VAL A 91 4.47 -8.17 3.26
CA VAL A 91 4.07 -7.07 4.14
C VAL A 91 4.29 -5.76 3.40
N MET A 92 3.27 -4.90 3.29
CA MET A 92 3.43 -3.60 2.64
C MET A 92 4.37 -2.70 3.44
N VAL A 93 5.33 -2.10 2.75
CA VAL A 93 6.28 -1.14 3.32
C VAL A 93 5.84 0.27 2.93
N MET A 94 5.51 1.08 3.92
CA MET A 94 5.00 2.44 3.76
C MET A 94 6.13 3.47 3.65
N ALA A 95 7.25 3.23 4.32
CA ALA A 95 8.41 4.12 4.30
C ALA A 95 9.68 3.39 4.73
N ARG A 96 10.83 3.98 4.41
CA ARG A 96 12.16 3.51 4.84
C ARG A 96 12.95 4.63 5.50
N ARG A 97 13.68 4.31 6.57
CA ARG A 97 14.65 5.20 7.22
C ARG A 97 15.90 4.40 7.62
N GLY A 98 16.94 4.45 6.79
CA GLY A 98 18.10 3.58 6.94
C GLY A 98 17.71 2.11 6.82
N GLU A 99 18.04 1.33 7.85
CA GLU A 99 17.70 -0.10 7.96
C GLU A 99 16.29 -0.37 8.51
N TRP A 100 15.54 0.69 8.86
CA TRP A 100 14.20 0.58 9.40
C TRP A 100 13.15 0.70 8.30
N LEU A 101 12.18 -0.20 8.32
CA LEU A 101 11.02 -0.21 7.44
C LEU A 101 9.78 0.09 8.25
N ARG A 102 8.98 1.04 7.80
CA ARG A 102 7.64 1.27 8.36
C ARG A 102 6.67 0.38 7.60
N VAL A 103 6.01 -0.54 8.30
CA VAL A 103 5.17 -1.58 7.72
C VAL A 103 3.76 -1.53 8.27
N THR A 104 2.79 -1.94 7.45
CA THR A 104 1.42 -2.19 7.91
C THR A 104 1.33 -3.58 8.54
N TYR A 105 0.88 -3.67 9.79
CA TYR A 105 0.93 -4.92 10.56
C TYR A 105 -0.43 -5.59 10.79
N ASP A 106 -1.52 -4.99 10.31
CA ASP A 106 -2.88 -5.56 10.36
C ASP A 106 -3.83 -4.99 9.30
N ASP A 107 -5.05 -5.54 9.24
CA ASP A 107 -6.10 -5.11 8.32
C ASP A 107 -6.71 -3.73 8.63
N ALA A 108 -6.48 -3.21 9.84
CA ALA A 108 -6.90 -1.87 10.23
C ALA A 108 -5.96 -0.77 9.69
N GLY A 109 -4.87 -1.17 9.01
CA GLY A 109 -3.91 -0.23 8.44
C GLY A 109 -3.00 0.39 9.51
N ARG A 110 -2.85 -0.24 10.68
CA ARG A 110 -1.91 0.25 11.68
C ARG A 110 -0.49 -0.01 11.22
N GLU A 111 0.39 0.94 11.52
CA GLU A 111 1.76 0.97 11.02
C GLU A 111 2.75 0.94 12.18
N GLY A 112 3.91 0.33 11.97
CA GLY A 112 5.02 0.38 12.92
C GLY A 112 6.36 0.15 12.23
N TRP A 113 7.44 0.48 12.90
CA TRP A 113 8.79 0.31 12.41
C TRP A 113 9.35 -1.06 12.80
N VAL A 114 9.94 -1.73 11.83
CA VAL A 114 10.69 -2.98 12.00
C VAL A 114 12.08 -2.82 11.41
N ARG A 115 13.04 -3.58 11.95
CA ARG A 115 14.37 -3.73 11.37
C ARG A 115 14.52 -5.19 10.91
N PRO A 116 14.43 -5.47 9.60
CA PRO A 116 14.58 -6.84 9.11
C PRO A 116 15.93 -7.43 9.50
N ARG A 117 15.97 -8.75 9.73
CA ARG A 117 17.20 -9.46 10.13
C ARG A 117 17.94 -10.09 8.96
N TRP A 118 17.28 -10.28 7.82
CA TRP A 118 17.86 -10.88 6.62
C TRP A 118 18.17 -9.82 5.57
N ARG A 119 19.20 -10.11 4.77
CA ARG A 119 19.50 -9.33 3.56
C ARG A 119 18.38 -9.55 2.54
N ASN A 120 18.09 -8.53 1.75
CA ASN A 120 17.06 -8.56 0.70
C ASN A 120 15.65 -8.85 1.23
N ALA A 121 15.35 -8.39 2.45
CA ALA A 121 14.02 -8.52 3.02
C ALA A 121 12.97 -7.64 2.35
N PHE A 122 13.42 -6.60 1.65
CA PHE A 122 12.62 -5.54 1.07
C PHE A 122 12.89 -5.46 -0.42
N GLU A 123 11.81 -5.43 -1.19
CA GLU A 123 11.80 -5.21 -2.64
C GLU A 123 10.95 -3.98 -2.92
N THR A 124 11.49 -3.04 -3.70
CA THR A 124 10.73 -1.92 -4.26
C THR A 124 9.72 -2.42 -5.29
N TRP A 125 8.73 -1.60 -5.65
CA TRP A 125 7.79 -1.96 -6.71
C TRP A 125 8.47 -2.16 -8.06
N ASP A 126 9.49 -1.36 -8.37
CA ASP A 126 10.33 -1.51 -9.58
C ASP A 126 10.98 -2.91 -9.65
N GLU A 127 11.63 -3.33 -8.55
CA GLU A 127 12.26 -4.65 -8.46
C GLU A 127 11.23 -5.78 -8.49
N LEU A 128 10.13 -5.62 -7.77
CA LEU A 128 9.10 -6.64 -7.67
C LEU A 128 8.38 -6.85 -9.01
N PHE A 129 8.07 -5.78 -9.74
CA PHE A 129 7.37 -5.88 -11.02
C PHE A 129 8.29 -6.22 -12.19
N ALA A 130 9.60 -6.01 -12.08
CA ALA A 130 10.56 -6.22 -13.16
C ALA A 130 10.38 -7.59 -13.83
N ASP A 131 10.13 -7.58 -15.15
CA ASP A 131 9.95 -8.77 -15.99
C ASP A 131 8.82 -9.73 -15.57
N ARG A 132 7.95 -9.34 -14.63
CA ARG A 132 6.84 -10.18 -14.17
C ARG A 132 5.59 -9.97 -15.00
N ASN A 133 4.72 -10.98 -14.95
CA ASN A 133 3.38 -10.87 -15.51
C ASN A 133 2.42 -10.26 -14.49
N VAL A 134 1.65 -9.27 -14.93
CA VAL A 134 0.60 -8.62 -14.14
C VAL A 134 -0.76 -8.79 -14.80
N ARG A 135 -1.81 -8.73 -13.98
CA ARG A 135 -3.20 -8.72 -14.41
C ARG A 135 -3.98 -7.64 -13.64
N PRO A 136 -4.93 -6.94 -14.27
CA PRO A 136 -5.86 -6.08 -13.53
C PRO A 136 -6.63 -6.89 -12.49
N LEU A 137 -6.80 -6.34 -11.29
CA LEU A 137 -7.63 -6.95 -10.24
C LEU A 137 -9.10 -6.97 -10.67
N PRO A 138 -9.92 -7.95 -10.21
CA PRO A 138 -11.34 -8.01 -10.53
C PRO A 138 -12.15 -6.95 -9.76
N GLY A 139 -13.27 -6.51 -10.35
CA GLY A 139 -14.22 -5.61 -9.68
C GLY A 139 -13.78 -4.16 -9.59
N LEU A 140 -12.79 -3.75 -10.38
CA LEU A 140 -12.38 -2.36 -10.47
C LEU A 140 -13.42 -1.54 -11.26
N GLN A 141 -13.36 -0.22 -11.14
CA GLN A 141 -14.14 0.67 -12.00
C GLN A 141 -13.64 0.58 -13.45
N GLU A 142 -14.53 0.76 -14.41
CA GLU A 142 -14.22 0.67 -15.85
C GLU A 142 -13.02 1.55 -16.26
N ARG A 143 -12.86 2.72 -15.64
CA ARG A 143 -11.74 3.65 -15.91
C ARG A 143 -10.35 3.04 -15.67
N TYR A 144 -10.25 2.03 -14.78
CA TYR A 144 -9.00 1.35 -14.46
C TYR A 144 -8.73 0.14 -15.38
N TYR A 145 -9.71 -0.28 -16.19
CA TYR A 145 -9.54 -1.29 -17.24
C TYR A 145 -9.18 -0.63 -18.58
N ARG A 146 -8.21 0.28 -18.58
CA ARG A 146 -7.78 1.00 -19.79
C ARG A 146 -6.27 0.97 -19.93
N LEU A 147 -5.82 0.78 -21.17
CA LEU A 147 -4.43 0.95 -21.56
C LEU A 147 -4.25 2.34 -22.19
N PHE A 148 -3.15 3.01 -21.90
CA PHE A 148 -2.90 4.39 -22.33
C PHE A 148 -1.65 4.50 -23.20
N SER A 149 -1.61 5.53 -24.05
CA SER A 149 -0.45 5.82 -24.91
C SER A 149 0.77 6.32 -24.13
N ARG A 150 0.51 7.09 -23.06
CA ARG A 150 1.44 7.63 -22.07
C ARG A 150 0.73 7.76 -20.72
N PRO A 151 1.44 7.96 -19.60
CA PRO A 151 0.82 8.32 -18.33
C PRO A 151 -0.16 9.49 -18.51
N GLU A 152 -1.41 9.31 -18.05
CA GLU A 152 -2.50 10.29 -18.16
C GLU A 152 -2.85 10.72 -19.61
N GLY A 153 -2.44 9.95 -20.62
CA GLY A 153 -2.70 10.23 -22.03
C GLY A 153 -4.05 9.77 -22.52
N GLU A 154 -4.18 9.67 -23.85
CA GLU A 154 -5.37 9.10 -24.48
C GLU A 154 -5.41 7.57 -24.31
N PRO A 155 -6.61 6.99 -24.07
CA PRO A 155 -6.77 5.55 -23.99
C PRO A 155 -6.56 4.89 -25.36
N LEU A 156 -5.71 3.86 -25.39
CA LEU A 156 -5.46 3.03 -26.57
C LEU A 156 -6.50 1.92 -26.71
N ALA A 157 -6.89 1.31 -25.58
CA ALA A 157 -7.80 0.17 -25.57
C ALA A 157 -8.49 0.04 -24.22
N THR A 158 -9.73 -0.43 -24.23
CA THR A 158 -10.41 -0.97 -23.06
C THR A 158 -10.01 -2.43 -22.89
N LEU A 159 -9.59 -2.79 -21.69
CA LEU A 159 -9.12 -4.14 -21.37
C LEU A 159 -10.33 -5.06 -21.16
N ALA A 160 -10.26 -6.26 -21.74
CA ALA A 160 -11.19 -7.33 -21.41
C ALA A 160 -11.05 -7.72 -19.92
N SER A 161 -11.97 -8.53 -19.42
CA SER A 161 -11.85 -9.10 -18.08
C SER A 161 -10.70 -10.12 -18.05
N ARG A 162 -9.54 -9.70 -17.50
CA ARG A 162 -8.33 -10.51 -17.19
C ARG A 162 -7.26 -10.72 -18.28
N PRO A 163 -6.87 -9.72 -19.08
CA PRO A 163 -5.64 -9.82 -19.86
C PRO A 163 -4.42 -9.95 -18.94
N LEU A 164 -3.45 -10.72 -19.42
CA LEU A 164 -2.11 -10.82 -18.82
C LEU A 164 -1.16 -9.91 -19.58
N PHE A 165 -0.32 -9.18 -18.86
CA PHE A 165 0.71 -8.36 -19.46
C PHE A 165 2.07 -8.62 -18.82
N ARG A 166 3.12 -8.55 -19.62
CA ARG A 166 4.48 -8.49 -19.11
C ARG A 166 4.84 -7.05 -18.78
N VAL A 167 5.39 -6.80 -17.60
CA VAL A 167 5.88 -5.48 -17.21
C VAL A 167 7.27 -5.25 -17.79
N GLY A 168 7.43 -4.11 -18.47
CA GLY A 168 8.74 -3.63 -18.95
C GLY A 168 9.37 -2.59 -18.03
N MET A 169 8.58 -1.70 -17.42
CA MET A 169 9.08 -0.72 -16.45
C MET A 169 7.99 -0.19 -15.52
N VAL A 170 8.40 0.39 -14.40
CA VAL A 170 7.54 1.16 -13.48
C VAL A 170 7.92 2.63 -13.59
N ASP A 171 6.93 3.52 -13.63
CA ASP A 171 7.10 4.97 -13.58
C ASP A 171 6.00 5.59 -12.71
N GLY A 172 6.33 5.87 -11.45
CA GLY A 172 5.37 6.35 -10.46
C GLY A 172 4.18 5.40 -10.31
N ASP A 173 2.98 5.85 -10.68
CA ASP A 173 1.72 5.10 -10.58
C ASP A 173 1.41 4.23 -11.82
N TRP A 174 2.34 4.19 -12.77
CA TRP A 174 2.15 3.59 -14.08
C TRP A 174 3.15 2.47 -14.35
N LEU A 175 2.68 1.45 -15.07
CA LEU A 175 3.49 0.36 -15.61
C LEU A 175 3.51 0.50 -17.13
N ARG A 176 4.70 0.44 -17.72
CA ARG A 176 4.81 0.13 -19.14
C ARG A 176 4.63 -1.38 -19.29
N VAL A 177 3.64 -1.79 -20.06
CA VAL A 177 3.27 -3.20 -20.21
C VAL A 177 3.18 -3.60 -21.68
N VAL A 178 3.42 -4.88 -21.94
CA VAL A 178 3.27 -5.52 -23.26
C VAL A 178 2.30 -6.68 -23.15
N GLY A 179 1.24 -6.68 -23.95
CA GLY A 179 0.24 -7.75 -24.01
C GLY A 179 0.59 -8.85 -25.01
N ALA A 180 -0.24 -9.89 -25.06
CA ALA A 180 0.00 -11.08 -25.91
C ALA A 180 0.00 -10.82 -27.44
N GLN A 181 -0.58 -9.72 -27.91
CA GLN A 181 -0.59 -9.32 -29.33
C GLN A 181 0.45 -8.22 -29.62
N ASP A 182 1.54 -8.17 -28.83
CA ASP A 182 2.57 -7.12 -28.85
C ASP A 182 2.03 -5.69 -28.66
N ALA A 183 0.79 -5.56 -28.19
CA ALA A 183 0.21 -4.28 -27.83
C ALA A 183 0.92 -3.73 -26.58
N ALA A 184 1.71 -2.69 -26.77
CA ALA A 184 2.42 -2.01 -25.70
C ALA A 184 1.69 -0.72 -25.29
N GLY A 185 1.64 -0.46 -23.98
CA GLY A 185 1.04 0.75 -23.46
C GLY A 185 1.30 0.96 -21.98
N TRP A 186 0.61 1.92 -21.40
CA TRP A 186 0.71 2.27 -20.00
C TRP A 186 -0.53 1.82 -19.24
N LEU A 187 -0.33 1.09 -18.15
CA LEU A 187 -1.37 0.59 -17.27
C LEU A 187 -1.18 1.21 -15.88
N ARG A 188 -2.25 1.74 -15.29
CA ARG A 188 -2.20 2.28 -13.94
C ARG A 188 -2.21 1.12 -12.92
N TRP A 189 -1.20 1.05 -12.05
CA TRP A 189 -1.06 -0.07 -11.11
C TRP A 189 -1.50 0.24 -9.69
N ARG A 190 -1.66 1.53 -9.36
CA ARG A 190 -2.32 1.99 -8.14
C ARG A 190 -3.21 3.21 -8.39
N ASP A 191 -4.28 3.34 -7.62
CA ASP A 191 -5.15 4.52 -7.67
C ASP A 191 -4.56 5.72 -6.90
N GLU A 192 -5.31 6.82 -6.91
CA GLU A 192 -4.97 8.06 -6.20
C GLU A 192 -4.88 7.88 -4.68
N ASP A 193 -5.62 6.90 -4.15
CA ASP A 193 -5.56 6.49 -2.75
C ASP A 193 -4.45 5.45 -2.52
N GLY A 194 -3.58 5.18 -3.48
CA GLY A 194 -2.49 4.22 -3.36
C GLY A 194 -2.93 2.75 -3.22
N ARG A 195 -4.18 2.41 -3.55
CA ARG A 195 -4.64 1.01 -3.59
C ARG A 195 -4.15 0.33 -4.85
N MET A 196 -3.78 -0.94 -4.74
CA MET A 196 -3.36 -1.72 -5.90
C MET A 196 -4.51 -1.96 -6.87
N LEU A 197 -4.22 -1.80 -8.15
CA LEU A 197 -5.12 -2.05 -9.28
C LEU A 197 -4.71 -3.28 -10.10
N VAL A 198 -3.48 -3.77 -9.90
CA VAL A 198 -2.97 -4.96 -10.58
C VAL A 198 -2.52 -5.97 -9.54
N GLY A 199 -2.61 -7.25 -9.89
CA GLY A 199 -1.95 -8.33 -9.19
C GLY A 199 -0.87 -8.95 -10.06
N LEU A 200 0.12 -9.55 -9.42
CA LEU A 200 1.12 -10.40 -10.07
C LEU A 200 0.52 -11.77 -10.33
N GLU A 201 0.80 -12.32 -11.50
CA GLU A 201 0.50 -13.73 -11.76
C GLU A 201 1.54 -14.58 -11.04
N PRO A 202 1.15 -15.68 -10.37
CA PRO A 202 2.11 -16.58 -9.77
C PRO A 202 3.13 -17.00 -10.80
N GLU A 203 4.41 -16.96 -10.43
CA GLU A 203 5.42 -17.65 -11.24
C GLU A 203 4.94 -19.09 -11.33
N GLN A 204 4.61 -19.54 -12.54
CA GLN A 204 4.39 -20.95 -12.80
C GLN A 204 5.74 -21.59 -12.48
N GLY A 205 5.90 -22.02 -11.23
CA GLY A 205 7.10 -22.68 -10.77
C GLY A 205 7.37 -23.73 -11.81
N VAL A 206 8.53 -23.61 -12.48
CA VAL A 206 8.95 -24.52 -13.53
C VAL A 206 8.75 -25.90 -12.94
N SER A 207 7.67 -26.56 -13.35
CA SER A 207 7.27 -27.87 -12.81
C SER A 207 8.24 -28.86 -13.44
N GLY A 208 9.46 -28.83 -12.94
CA GLY A 208 10.64 -29.41 -13.51
C GLY A 208 11.38 -30.23 -12.46
N GLU A 209 10.69 -31.22 -11.91
CA GLU A 209 11.26 -32.45 -11.34
C GLU A 209 10.23 -33.55 -11.68
N ARG A 210 10.44 -34.32 -12.76
CA ARG A 210 11.25 -35.56 -12.86
C ARG A 210 10.75 -36.68 -11.97
#